data_AF-A0A101SB99-F1
#
_entry.id   AF-A0A101SB99-F1
#
_cell.length_a   1.000
_cell.length_b   1.000
_cell.length_c   1.000
_cell.angle_alpha   90.00
_cell.angle_beta   90.00
_cell.angle_gamma   90.00
#
_symmetry.space_group_name_H-M   'P 1'
#
loop_
_entity.id
_entity.type
_entity.pdbx_description
1 polymer ?
#
loop_
_entity_poly.entity_id
_entity_poly.type
_entity_poly.pdbx_seq_one_letter_code
_entity_poly.pdbx_strand_id
1 'polypeptide(L)'
;MPHATQHADVATVAEAELDTALRGGPFHVALRAAIAARGLPLQRVQHHLTRYGVRVGVTSLSYWQQGARRPQRPESLRAVRALEEILQLPEESLIRLLAEHDDRSAAERPATRSYRSLLAASDVLEQLMGELDSPPDGGLHTLGHHERIDIGARRELRARESHHIVRAHREGVDRFMAVHHGDPGCRPELMTVHALENCRTGRVRWHHDTGVLVVELLLDARLRAGDTFLFRYCVEDGTAGVSREYVRGFGSPGGQYALQVRFDENALPLRCHRFAQHSPAAPRSGRQELALTGHHHSVHLVEQRVRSGVVGIGWDWE
;
A
#
# COMPACT_ATOMS: atom_id res chain seq x y z
N MET A 1 25.96 43.88 -17.16
CA MET A 1 26.02 42.56 -17.80
C MET A 1 26.65 41.53 -16.85
N PRO A 2 25.86 40.78 -16.04
CA PRO A 2 26.37 39.58 -15.37
C PRO A 2 25.35 38.41 -15.36
N HIS A 3 24.63 38.15 -16.45
CA HIS A 3 23.60 37.09 -16.49
C HIS A 3 24.01 35.76 -17.15
N ALA A 4 25.19 35.68 -17.79
CA ALA A 4 25.60 34.47 -18.50
C ALA A 4 26.25 33.40 -17.58
N THR A 5 26.99 33.82 -16.56
CA THR A 5 27.78 32.91 -15.70
C THR A 5 26.92 32.13 -14.71
N GLN A 6 25.77 32.68 -14.28
CA GLN A 6 24.89 32.07 -13.28
C GLN A 6 24.02 30.93 -13.85
N HIS A 7 23.72 30.96 -15.16
CA HIS A 7 22.97 29.88 -15.82
C HIS A 7 23.84 28.66 -16.13
N ALA A 8 25.12 28.85 -16.42
CA ALA A 8 26.06 27.75 -16.65
C ALA A 8 26.30 26.93 -15.36
N ASP A 9 26.45 27.61 -14.21
CA ASP A 9 26.69 27.00 -12.90
C ASP A 9 25.50 26.13 -12.43
N VAL A 10 24.26 26.62 -12.66
CA VAL A 10 23.03 25.89 -12.32
C VAL A 10 22.82 24.67 -13.24
N ALA A 11 23.20 24.76 -14.51
CA ALA A 11 23.12 23.64 -15.45
C ALA A 11 24.12 22.52 -15.09
N THR A 12 25.35 22.87 -14.72
CA THR A 12 26.37 21.89 -14.29
C THR A 12 26.05 21.21 -12.97
N VAL A 13 25.40 21.93 -12.03
CA VAL A 13 24.93 21.34 -10.77
C VAL A 13 23.75 20.39 -11.01
N ALA A 14 22.81 20.76 -11.87
CA ALA A 14 21.67 19.90 -12.23
C ALA A 14 22.10 18.62 -12.97
N GLU A 15 23.13 18.70 -13.82
CA GLU A 15 23.72 17.53 -14.49
C GLU A 15 24.42 16.60 -13.49
N ALA A 16 25.19 17.13 -12.53
CA ALA A 16 25.84 16.33 -11.49
C ALA A 16 24.85 15.66 -10.52
N GLU A 17 23.73 16.34 -10.20
CA GLU A 17 22.62 15.79 -9.42
C GLU A 17 21.89 14.68 -10.19
N LEU A 18 21.68 14.86 -11.50
CA LEU A 18 21.10 13.83 -12.37
C LEU A 18 21.99 12.59 -12.43
N ASP A 19 23.29 12.78 -12.62
CA ASP A 19 24.28 11.70 -12.68
C ASP A 19 24.32 10.89 -11.38
N THR A 20 24.23 11.58 -10.24
CA THR A 20 24.17 10.94 -8.91
C THR A 20 22.85 10.19 -8.70
N ALA A 21 21.73 10.73 -9.19
CA ALA A 21 20.44 10.06 -9.14
C ALA A 21 20.39 8.82 -10.05
N LEU A 22 21.05 8.85 -11.21
CA LEU A 22 21.11 7.72 -12.16
C LEU A 22 22.03 6.59 -11.70
N ARG A 23 23.07 6.88 -10.89
CA ARG A 23 24.01 5.86 -10.36
C ARG A 23 23.45 4.99 -9.23
N GLY A 24 22.33 5.35 -8.62
CA GLY A 24 21.76 4.55 -7.53
C GLY A 24 20.62 5.18 -6.73
N GLY A 25 20.09 6.31 -7.18
CA GLY A 25 18.91 6.95 -6.58
C GLY A 25 17.61 6.22 -6.93
N PRO A 26 16.51 6.50 -6.21
CA PRO A 26 15.23 5.88 -6.52
C PRO A 26 14.69 6.39 -7.87
N PHE A 27 14.12 5.49 -8.69
CA PHE A 27 13.63 5.76 -10.05
C PHE A 27 12.85 7.08 -10.23
N HIS A 28 11.96 7.42 -9.30
CA HIS A 28 11.15 8.65 -9.39
C HIS A 28 11.96 9.95 -9.21
N VAL A 29 13.05 9.89 -8.42
CA VAL A 29 13.99 11.01 -8.26
C VAL A 29 14.81 11.18 -9.53
N ALA A 30 15.33 10.08 -10.08
CA ALA A 30 16.05 10.08 -11.35
C ALA A 30 15.18 10.57 -12.52
N LEU A 31 13.93 10.11 -12.61
CA LEU A 31 12.97 10.54 -13.64
C LEU A 31 12.60 12.02 -13.51
N ARG A 32 12.42 12.52 -12.27
CA ARG A 32 12.13 13.94 -12.03
C ARG A 32 13.33 14.82 -12.39
N ALA A 33 14.53 14.42 -11.98
CA ALA A 33 15.76 15.11 -12.33
C ALA A 33 15.98 15.13 -13.85
N ALA A 34 15.74 14.00 -14.54
CA ALA A 34 15.87 13.91 -16.00
C ALA A 34 14.90 14.84 -16.74
N ILE A 35 13.65 14.91 -16.29
CA ILE A 35 12.63 15.78 -16.90
C ILE A 35 12.92 17.26 -16.62
N ALA A 36 13.41 17.58 -15.41
CA ALA A 36 13.83 18.93 -15.05
C ALA A 36 15.06 19.39 -15.86
N ALA A 37 16.08 18.55 -15.99
CA ALA A 37 17.29 18.82 -16.77
C ALA A 37 16.97 19.03 -18.26
N ARG A 38 15.97 18.33 -18.79
CA ARG A 38 15.50 18.50 -20.18
C ARG A 38 14.54 19.67 -20.38
N GLY A 39 14.02 20.27 -19.31
CA GLY A 39 13.06 21.37 -19.37
C GLY A 39 11.76 21.04 -20.12
N LEU A 40 11.38 19.75 -20.17
CA LEU A 40 10.20 19.30 -20.92
C LEU A 40 8.97 19.25 -20.01
N PRO A 41 7.87 19.97 -20.33
CA PRO A 41 6.63 19.82 -19.59
C PRO A 41 6.04 18.43 -19.84
N LEU A 42 5.38 17.84 -18.83
CA LEU A 42 4.86 16.46 -18.89
C LEU A 42 3.93 16.19 -20.09
N GLN A 43 3.16 17.20 -20.50
CA GLN A 43 2.29 17.10 -21.68
C GLN A 43 3.09 16.90 -22.98
N ARG A 44 4.27 17.53 -23.11
CA ARG A 44 5.16 17.29 -24.25
C ARG A 44 5.79 15.90 -24.19
N VAL A 45 6.18 15.44 -23.00
CA VAL A 45 6.73 14.09 -22.81
C VAL A 45 5.69 13.04 -23.22
N GLN A 46 4.44 13.21 -22.79
CA GLN A 46 3.32 12.35 -23.18
C GLN A 46 3.08 12.33 -24.69
N HIS A 47 3.13 13.50 -25.33
CA HIS A 47 2.96 13.63 -26.77
C HIS A 47 4.06 12.87 -27.55
N HIS A 48 5.31 12.96 -27.09
CA HIS A 48 6.42 12.21 -27.69
C HIS A 48 6.25 10.71 -27.50
N LEU A 49 5.88 10.24 -26.30
CA LEU A 49 5.61 8.82 -26.05
C LEU A 49 4.53 8.24 -26.96
N THR A 50 3.48 9.01 -27.22
CA THR A 50 2.41 8.62 -28.14
C THR A 50 2.93 8.45 -29.58
N ARG A 51 3.87 9.31 -30.01
CA ARG A 51 4.54 9.22 -31.32
C ARG A 51 5.47 8.01 -31.44
N TYR A 52 6.03 7.55 -30.31
CA TYR A 52 6.78 6.28 -30.21
C TYR A 52 5.87 5.04 -30.10
N GLY A 53 4.55 5.19 -30.28
CA GLY A 53 3.59 4.09 -30.24
C GLY A 53 3.24 3.61 -28.83
N VAL A 54 3.60 4.38 -27.79
CA VAL A 54 3.36 4.02 -26.39
C VAL A 54 2.29 4.93 -25.79
N ARG A 55 1.19 4.34 -25.32
CA ARG A 55 0.08 5.09 -24.71
C ARG A 55 0.24 5.18 -23.19
N VAL A 56 0.79 6.29 -22.70
CA VAL A 56 0.83 6.62 -21.26
C VAL A 56 0.10 7.93 -21.01
N GLY A 57 -0.75 7.98 -19.99
CA GLY A 57 -1.46 9.21 -19.60
C GLY A 57 -0.56 10.18 -18.82
N VAL A 58 -0.82 11.49 -18.91
CA VAL A 58 -0.11 12.53 -18.13
C VAL A 58 -0.18 12.25 -16.61
N THR A 59 -1.32 11.74 -16.14
CA THR A 59 -1.51 11.32 -14.74
C THR A 59 -0.58 10.17 -14.35
N SER A 60 -0.33 9.22 -15.25
CA SER A 60 0.60 8.12 -15.00
C SER A 60 2.06 8.60 -14.94
N LEU A 61 2.46 9.51 -15.83
CA LEU A 61 3.79 10.13 -15.78
C LEU A 61 3.99 10.98 -14.51
N SER A 62 2.96 11.70 -14.10
CA SER A 62 2.94 12.46 -12.84
C SER A 62 3.11 11.53 -11.64
N TYR A 63 2.38 10.41 -11.60
CA TYR A 63 2.55 9.41 -10.55
C TYR A 63 3.93 8.72 -10.55
N TRP A 64 4.56 8.56 -11.72
CA TRP A 64 5.93 8.05 -11.81
C TRP A 64 6.96 9.04 -11.26
N GLN A 65 6.85 10.34 -11.58
CA GLN A 65 7.72 11.39 -11.01
C GLN A 65 7.54 11.56 -9.50
N GLN A 66 6.34 11.34 -8.99
CA GLN A 66 6.01 11.43 -7.57
C GLN A 66 6.35 10.15 -6.80
N GLY A 67 6.71 9.06 -7.49
CA GLY A 67 6.95 7.75 -6.88
C GLY A 67 5.69 7.05 -6.36
N ALA A 68 4.51 7.55 -6.74
CA ALA A 68 3.19 7.00 -6.38
C ALA A 68 2.87 5.71 -7.15
N ARG A 69 3.46 5.53 -8.35
CA ARG A 69 3.34 4.30 -9.16
C ARG A 69 4.69 3.99 -9.80
N ARG A 70 5.04 2.72 -9.93
CA ARG A 70 6.24 2.29 -10.67
C ARG A 70 5.86 1.50 -11.93
N PRO A 71 6.59 1.71 -13.04
CA PRO A 71 6.43 0.91 -14.26
C PRO A 71 7.04 -0.48 -14.04
N GLN A 72 6.21 -1.53 -14.12
CA GLN A 72 6.64 -2.93 -13.96
C GLN A 72 6.16 -3.84 -15.10
N ARG A 73 5.04 -3.50 -15.75
CA ARG A 73 4.48 -4.27 -16.88
C ARG A 73 5.38 -4.12 -18.13
N PRO A 74 5.43 -5.12 -19.04
CA PRO A 74 6.24 -5.03 -20.27
C PRO A 74 5.98 -3.77 -21.10
N GLU A 75 4.71 -3.36 -21.20
CA GLU A 75 4.30 -2.13 -21.89
C GLU A 75 4.80 -0.85 -21.18
N SER A 76 4.86 -0.86 -19.85
CA SER A 76 5.37 0.24 -19.05
C SER A 76 6.90 0.31 -19.08
N LEU A 77 7.58 -0.85 -19.11
CA LEU A 77 9.03 -0.90 -19.31
C LEU A 77 9.41 -0.41 -20.71
N ARG A 78 8.59 -0.73 -21.73
CA ARG A 78 8.73 -0.14 -23.07
C ARG A 78 8.54 1.38 -23.06
N ALA A 79 7.63 1.89 -22.23
CA ALA A 79 7.48 3.33 -22.01
C ALA A 79 8.71 3.96 -21.34
N VAL A 80 9.36 3.26 -20.41
CA VAL A 80 10.59 3.74 -19.75
C VAL A 80 11.76 3.77 -20.74
N ARG A 81 11.89 2.77 -21.62
CA ARG A 81 12.88 2.79 -22.73
C ARG A 81 12.68 4.01 -23.63
N ALA A 82 11.45 4.25 -24.05
CA ALA A 82 11.11 5.42 -24.85
C ALA A 82 11.37 6.74 -24.09
N LEU A 83 11.19 6.76 -22.75
CA LEU A 83 11.53 7.92 -21.93
C LEU A 83 13.04 8.19 -21.90
N GLU A 84 13.88 7.17 -21.81
CA GLU A 84 15.35 7.32 -21.86
C GLU A 84 15.78 7.97 -23.18
N GLU A 85 15.20 7.55 -24.31
CA GLU A 85 15.45 8.14 -25.63
C GLU A 85 14.95 9.59 -25.73
N ILE A 86 13.71 9.86 -25.29
CA ILE A 86 13.10 11.20 -25.34
C ILE A 86 13.85 12.19 -24.45
N LEU A 87 14.34 11.72 -23.30
CA LEU A 87 15.09 12.53 -22.34
C LEU A 87 16.60 12.51 -22.62
N GLN A 88 17.04 11.80 -23.67
CA GLN A 88 18.44 11.64 -24.08
C GLN A 88 19.33 11.24 -22.90
N LEU A 89 18.88 10.22 -22.16
CA LEU A 89 19.64 9.59 -21.09
C LEU A 89 20.48 8.44 -21.66
N PRO A 90 21.53 7.99 -20.95
CA PRO A 90 22.22 6.76 -21.31
C PRO A 90 21.25 5.58 -21.35
N GLU A 91 21.47 4.65 -22.27
CA GLU A 91 20.62 3.47 -22.46
C GLU A 91 20.53 2.66 -21.16
N GLU A 92 19.32 2.20 -20.83
CA GLU A 92 19.00 1.41 -19.63
C GLU A 92 19.28 2.10 -18.28
N SER A 93 19.56 3.40 -18.25
CA SER A 93 19.88 4.12 -17.01
C SER A 93 18.71 4.21 -16.03
N LEU A 94 17.47 4.39 -16.49
CA LEU A 94 16.27 4.37 -15.66
C LEU A 94 15.78 2.94 -15.41
N ILE A 95 15.97 2.04 -16.38
CA ILE A 95 15.56 0.63 -16.28
C ILE A 95 16.40 -0.12 -15.27
N ARG A 96 17.71 0.12 -15.22
CA ARG A 96 18.58 -0.45 -14.19
C ARG A 96 18.17 -0.05 -12.79
N LEU A 97 17.70 1.19 -12.57
CA LEU A 97 17.18 1.62 -11.27
C LEU A 97 15.89 0.89 -10.87
N LEU A 98 15.13 0.37 -11.84
CA LEU A 98 13.99 -0.50 -11.59
C LEU A 98 14.44 -1.92 -11.21
N ALA A 99 15.50 -2.45 -11.84
CA ALA A 99 16.04 -3.80 -11.60
C ALA A 99 16.92 -3.90 -10.33
N GLU A 100 17.86 -2.98 -10.10
CA GLU A 100 18.80 -3.00 -8.96
C GLU A 100 18.11 -2.76 -7.60
N HIS A 101 16.91 -2.18 -7.62
CA HIS A 101 16.09 -2.01 -6.41
C HIS A 101 15.21 -3.24 -6.12
N ASP A 102 15.00 -4.12 -7.11
CA ASP A 102 14.38 -5.43 -6.88
C ASP A 102 15.40 -6.40 -6.27
N ASP A 103 16.67 -6.39 -6.70
CA ASP A 103 17.73 -7.19 -6.07
C ASP A 103 18.05 -6.76 -4.63
N ARG A 104 18.08 -5.45 -4.35
CA ARG A 104 18.30 -4.94 -2.98
C ARG A 104 17.11 -5.15 -2.04
N SER A 105 15.89 -5.29 -2.56
CA SER A 105 14.73 -5.67 -1.75
C SER A 105 14.52 -7.18 -1.66
N ALA A 106 15.20 -7.97 -2.50
CA ALA A 106 15.19 -9.44 -2.43
C ALA A 106 16.22 -9.98 -1.42
N ALA A 107 17.27 -9.23 -1.09
CA ALA A 107 18.34 -9.66 -0.19
C ALA A 107 18.03 -9.55 1.32
N GLU A 108 16.89 -8.99 1.75
CA GLU A 108 16.51 -8.94 3.17
C GLU A 108 15.08 -9.47 3.41
N ARG A 109 15.03 -10.78 3.66
CA ARG A 109 13.98 -11.53 4.38
C ARG A 109 12.58 -11.52 3.70
N PRO A 110 11.93 -12.68 3.54
CA PRO A 110 10.56 -12.72 3.03
C PRO A 110 9.62 -11.98 4.00
N ALA A 111 9.19 -10.78 3.61
CA ALA A 111 8.24 -9.99 4.37
C ALA A 111 6.85 -10.62 4.29
N THR A 112 6.33 -11.07 5.43
CA THR A 112 4.89 -11.35 5.59
C THR A 112 4.12 -10.07 5.34
N ARG A 113 3.31 -10.03 4.27
CA ARG A 113 2.40 -8.93 3.89
C ARG A 113 3.05 -7.54 3.78
N SER A 114 3.93 -7.39 2.80
CA SER A 114 4.52 -6.08 2.44
C SER A 114 3.52 -5.15 1.74
N TYR A 115 3.79 -3.84 1.77
CA TYR A 115 3.07 -2.83 0.96
C TYR A 115 2.93 -3.24 -0.52
N ARG A 116 3.98 -3.86 -1.08
CA ARG A 116 3.98 -4.32 -2.48
C ARG A 116 2.97 -5.45 -2.72
N SER A 117 2.76 -6.35 -1.75
CA SER A 117 1.74 -7.38 -1.83
C SER A 117 0.33 -6.77 -1.90
N LEU A 118 0.06 -5.76 -1.05
CA LEU A 118 -1.21 -5.02 -1.09
C LEU A 118 -1.46 -4.32 -2.44
N LEU A 119 -0.40 -3.80 -3.07
CA LEU A 119 -0.51 -3.21 -4.41
C LEU A 119 -0.68 -4.23 -5.52
N ALA A 120 0.06 -5.34 -5.48
CA ALA A 120 0.00 -6.40 -6.49
C ALA A 120 -1.41 -7.02 -6.54
N ALA A 121 -2.09 -7.07 -5.40
CA ALA A 121 -3.47 -7.50 -5.26
C ALA A 121 -4.51 -6.48 -5.79
N SER A 122 -4.13 -5.28 -6.24
CA SER A 122 -5.08 -4.20 -6.59
C SER A 122 -5.97 -4.56 -7.78
N ASP A 123 -5.42 -5.12 -8.87
CA ASP A 123 -6.21 -5.49 -10.05
C ASP A 123 -7.20 -6.61 -9.71
N VAL A 124 -6.77 -7.58 -8.89
CA VAL A 124 -7.62 -8.67 -8.39
C VAL A 124 -8.71 -8.12 -7.47
N LEU A 125 -8.38 -7.17 -6.60
CA LEU A 125 -9.35 -6.53 -5.72
C LEU A 125 -10.42 -5.77 -6.53
N GLU A 126 -10.02 -5.01 -7.55
CA GLU A 126 -10.96 -4.35 -8.46
C GLU A 126 -11.90 -5.36 -9.15
N GLN A 127 -11.37 -6.49 -9.62
CA GLN A 127 -12.18 -7.55 -10.20
C GLN A 127 -13.19 -8.11 -9.18
N LEU A 128 -12.74 -8.50 -7.98
CA LEU A 128 -13.60 -9.07 -6.94
C LEU A 128 -14.68 -8.08 -6.46
N MET A 129 -14.35 -6.79 -6.37
CA MET A 129 -15.33 -5.74 -6.06
C MET A 129 -16.37 -5.57 -7.18
N GLY A 130 -15.95 -5.70 -8.45
CA GLY A 130 -16.84 -5.69 -9.60
C GLY A 130 -17.83 -6.86 -9.61
N GLU A 131 -17.37 -8.06 -9.25
CA GLU A 131 -18.24 -9.25 -9.09
C GLU A 131 -19.26 -9.12 -7.95
N LEU A 132 -19.02 -8.20 -7.01
CA LEU A 132 -19.91 -7.89 -5.88
C LEU A 132 -20.82 -6.69 -6.14
N ASP A 133 -20.80 -6.11 -7.35
CA ASP A 133 -21.54 -4.91 -7.73
C ASP A 133 -21.28 -3.71 -6.80
N SER A 134 -20.09 -3.65 -6.18
CA SER A 134 -19.75 -2.58 -5.23
C SER A 134 -19.34 -1.32 -5.97
N PRO A 135 -19.84 -0.12 -5.58
CA PRO A 135 -19.27 1.12 -6.06
C PRO A 135 -17.80 1.25 -5.60
N PRO A 136 -16.92 1.88 -6.39
CA PRO A 136 -15.49 1.97 -6.09
C PRO A 136 -15.15 2.65 -4.76
N ASP A 137 -16.03 3.52 -4.25
CA ASP A 137 -15.86 4.24 -2.98
C ASP A 137 -16.69 3.64 -1.83
N GLY A 138 -17.47 2.58 -2.07
CA GLY A 138 -18.31 1.90 -1.08
C GLY A 138 -19.41 2.75 -0.43
N GLY A 139 -19.52 4.04 -0.74
CA GLY A 139 -20.48 4.97 -0.12
C GLY A 139 -20.22 5.32 1.36
N LEU A 140 -19.10 4.88 1.95
CA LEU A 140 -18.77 5.06 3.36
C LEU A 140 -17.40 5.72 3.57
N HIS A 141 -17.36 6.72 4.45
CA HIS A 141 -16.12 7.24 5.02
C HIS A 141 -15.86 6.62 6.39
N THR A 142 -14.65 6.10 6.60
CA THR A 142 -14.25 5.60 7.92
C THR A 142 -13.87 6.77 8.83
N LEU A 143 -14.60 6.94 9.93
CA LEU A 143 -14.33 7.94 10.97
C LEU A 143 -13.40 7.38 12.06
N GLY A 144 -13.58 6.10 12.38
CA GLY A 144 -12.81 5.40 13.41
C GLY A 144 -12.66 3.94 13.04
N HIS A 145 -11.50 3.38 13.29
CA HIS A 145 -11.23 2.00 12.95
C HIS A 145 -10.24 1.39 13.94
N HIS A 146 -10.68 0.37 14.66
CA HIS A 146 -9.87 -0.36 15.62
C HIS A 146 -9.69 -1.79 15.12
N GLU A 147 -8.45 -2.19 14.90
CA GLU A 147 -8.09 -3.57 14.55
C GLU A 147 -7.38 -4.24 15.71
N ARG A 148 -7.80 -5.47 15.98
CA ARG A 148 -7.12 -6.39 16.88
C ARG A 148 -6.64 -7.59 16.09
N ILE A 149 -5.34 -7.84 16.16
CA ILE A 149 -4.66 -8.96 15.53
C ILE A 149 -4.24 -9.93 16.62
N ASP A 150 -4.59 -11.20 16.45
CA ASP A 150 -4.13 -12.28 17.32
C ASP A 150 -3.11 -13.13 16.58
N ILE A 151 -1.91 -13.23 17.16
CA ILE A 151 -0.83 -14.10 16.70
C ILE A 151 -0.87 -15.39 17.52
N GLY A 152 -0.94 -16.53 16.83
CA GLY A 152 -1.05 -17.86 17.45
C GLY A 152 0.28 -18.44 17.94
N ALA A 153 0.21 -19.58 18.60
CA ALA A 153 1.37 -20.30 19.13
C ALA A 153 2.37 -20.78 18.05
N ARG A 154 1.93 -20.93 16.78
CA ARG A 154 2.83 -21.21 15.65
C ARG A 154 3.37 -19.93 15.01
N ARG A 155 3.21 -18.79 15.68
CA ARG A 155 3.58 -17.45 15.21
C ARG A 155 2.81 -17.02 13.96
N GLU A 156 1.66 -17.61 13.68
CA GLU A 156 0.80 -17.32 12.54
C GLU A 156 -0.19 -16.18 12.86
N LEU A 157 -0.66 -15.47 11.84
CA LEU A 157 -1.83 -14.59 11.99
C LEU A 157 -3.08 -15.48 12.14
N ARG A 158 -3.56 -15.61 13.38
CA ARG A 158 -4.70 -16.48 13.71
C ARG A 158 -6.03 -15.81 13.41
N ALA A 159 -6.20 -14.57 13.87
CA ALA A 159 -7.44 -13.83 13.71
C ALA A 159 -7.21 -12.33 13.57
N ARG A 160 -8.11 -11.69 12.84
CA ARG A 160 -8.23 -10.23 12.73
C ARG A 160 -9.65 -9.83 13.03
N GLU A 161 -9.85 -9.13 14.14
CA GLU A 161 -11.09 -8.45 14.46
C GLU A 161 -11.00 -6.97 14.04
N SER A 162 -12.04 -6.47 13.39
CA SER A 162 -12.14 -5.08 12.95
C SER A 162 -13.42 -4.45 13.48
N HIS A 163 -13.26 -3.30 14.14
CA HIS A 163 -14.33 -2.46 14.65
C HIS A 163 -14.33 -1.14 13.89
N HIS A 164 -15.43 -0.88 13.17
CA HIS A 164 -15.56 0.29 12.32
C HIS A 164 -16.61 1.26 12.87
N ILE A 165 -16.27 2.55 12.80
CA ILE A 165 -17.19 3.68 12.87
C ILE A 165 -17.13 4.35 11.51
N VAL A 166 -18.24 4.33 10.78
CA VAL A 166 -18.34 4.89 9.42
C VAL A 166 -19.39 5.99 9.36
N ARG A 167 -19.28 6.83 8.34
CA ARG A 167 -20.31 7.80 7.93
C ARG A 167 -20.67 7.57 6.48
N ALA A 168 -21.95 7.43 6.18
CA ALA A 168 -22.42 7.40 4.81
C ALA A 168 -22.26 8.78 4.16
N HIS A 169 -21.69 8.81 2.95
CA HIS A 169 -21.62 10.03 2.12
C HIS A 169 -22.54 9.94 0.91
N ARG A 170 -23.25 8.81 0.75
CA ARG A 170 -24.26 8.58 -0.28
C ARG A 170 -25.57 8.15 0.38
N GLU A 171 -26.67 8.38 -0.32
CA GLU A 171 -27.98 7.87 0.07
C GLU A 171 -28.09 6.37 -0.18
N GLY A 172 -28.74 5.68 0.75
CA GLY A 172 -29.17 4.31 0.57
C GLY A 172 -28.10 3.24 0.78
N VAL A 173 -26.99 3.57 1.46
CA VAL A 173 -25.90 2.62 1.71
C VAL A 173 -26.36 1.55 2.70
N ASP A 174 -26.24 0.29 2.34
CA ASP A 174 -26.73 -0.86 3.10
C ASP A 174 -25.69 -1.94 3.38
N ARG A 175 -24.45 -1.75 2.89
CA ARG A 175 -23.39 -2.75 2.95
C ARG A 175 -22.00 -2.12 3.04
N PHE A 176 -21.03 -2.91 3.49
CA PHE A 176 -19.61 -2.59 3.53
C PHE A 176 -18.78 -3.74 2.94
N MET A 177 -17.79 -3.42 2.12
CA MET A 177 -16.86 -4.42 1.57
C MET A 177 -15.61 -4.51 2.44
N ALA A 178 -15.50 -5.60 3.20
CA ALA A 178 -14.34 -5.92 4.02
C ALA A 178 -13.31 -6.69 3.20
N VAL A 179 -12.06 -6.19 3.16
CA VAL A 179 -10.96 -6.84 2.47
C VAL A 179 -9.99 -7.41 3.50
N HIS A 180 -9.69 -8.70 3.38
CA HIS A 180 -8.61 -9.37 4.09
C HIS A 180 -7.59 -9.84 3.05
N HIS A 181 -6.32 -9.52 3.29
CA HIS A 181 -5.22 -10.16 2.57
C HIS A 181 -4.71 -11.23 3.53
N GLY A 182 -4.45 -12.44 3.08
CA GLY A 182 -3.75 -13.43 3.89
C GLY A 182 -2.23 -13.22 3.85
N ASP A 183 -1.51 -13.83 4.77
CA ASP A 183 -0.05 -13.88 4.72
C ASP A 183 0.42 -14.88 3.64
N PRO A 184 1.68 -14.79 3.14
CA PRO A 184 2.17 -15.71 2.10
C PRO A 184 1.99 -17.18 2.50
N GLY A 185 1.45 -17.98 1.58
CA GLY A 185 1.10 -19.38 1.83
C GLY A 185 -0.24 -19.59 2.55
N CYS A 186 -1.04 -18.53 2.76
CA CYS A 186 -2.41 -18.68 3.24
C CYS A 186 -3.28 -19.49 2.27
N ARG A 187 -4.40 -19.97 2.80
CA ARG A 187 -5.43 -20.73 2.12
C ARG A 187 -6.77 -20.03 2.31
N PRO A 188 -7.12 -19.05 1.45
CA PRO A 188 -8.33 -18.25 1.58
C PRO A 188 -9.63 -19.08 1.69
N GLU A 189 -9.66 -20.25 1.07
CA GLU A 189 -10.80 -21.17 1.11
C GLU A 189 -11.06 -21.81 2.47
N LEU A 190 -10.09 -21.75 3.39
CA LEU A 190 -10.21 -22.22 4.77
C LEU A 190 -10.45 -21.09 5.77
N MET A 191 -10.42 -19.84 5.32
CA MET A 191 -10.68 -18.68 6.18
C MET A 191 -12.15 -18.62 6.57
N THR A 192 -12.42 -18.27 7.82
CA THR A 192 -13.79 -18.13 8.33
C THR A 192 -14.09 -16.68 8.68
N VAL A 193 -15.27 -16.19 8.29
CA VAL A 193 -15.70 -14.81 8.55
C VAL A 193 -16.88 -14.79 9.51
N HIS A 194 -16.70 -14.06 10.60
CA HIS A 194 -17.70 -13.90 11.65
C HIS A 194 -18.22 -12.46 11.65
N ALA A 195 -19.50 -12.28 11.36
CA ALA A 195 -20.18 -11.01 11.62
C ALA A 195 -20.48 -10.93 13.12
N LEU A 196 -19.93 -9.94 13.82
CA LEU A 196 -19.96 -9.87 15.28
C LEU A 196 -21.02 -8.91 15.81
N GLU A 197 -21.09 -7.71 15.25
CA GLU A 197 -21.99 -6.65 15.75
C GLU A 197 -22.50 -5.79 14.60
N ASN A 198 -23.82 -5.54 14.60
CA ASN A 198 -24.53 -4.67 13.65
C ASN A 198 -24.25 -4.95 12.17
N CYS A 199 -23.88 -6.17 11.83
CA CYS A 199 -23.74 -6.58 10.44
C CYS A 199 -23.98 -8.07 10.29
N ARG A 200 -24.18 -8.49 9.04
CA ARG A 200 -24.39 -9.88 8.66
C ARG A 200 -23.53 -10.22 7.45
N THR A 201 -22.91 -11.39 7.45
CA THR A 201 -22.12 -11.86 6.31
C THR A 201 -23.03 -12.09 5.11
N GLY A 202 -22.74 -11.42 4.00
CA GLY A 202 -23.35 -11.60 2.69
C GLY A 202 -22.49 -12.49 1.80
N ARG A 203 -22.20 -12.04 0.58
CA ARG A 203 -21.33 -12.77 -0.35
C ARG A 203 -19.87 -12.73 0.10
N VAL A 204 -19.20 -13.86 -0.02
CA VAL A 204 -17.76 -14.00 0.21
C VAL A 204 -17.09 -14.40 -1.12
N ARG A 205 -15.97 -13.78 -1.43
CA ARG A 205 -15.15 -14.06 -2.62
C ARG A 205 -13.69 -14.09 -2.23
N TRP A 206 -12.92 -14.93 -2.89
CA TRP A 206 -11.48 -15.02 -2.65
C TRP A 206 -10.72 -15.31 -3.93
N HIS A 207 -9.44 -15.01 -3.90
CA HIS A 207 -8.51 -15.30 -4.96
C HIS A 207 -7.28 -16.03 -4.39
N HIS A 208 -7.07 -17.27 -4.83
CA HIS A 208 -6.06 -18.17 -4.26
C HIS A 208 -4.64 -17.63 -4.45
N ASP A 209 -4.27 -17.20 -5.65
CA ASP A 209 -2.87 -16.83 -5.96
C ASP A 209 -2.39 -15.59 -5.20
N THR A 210 -3.30 -14.68 -4.86
CA THR A 210 -2.98 -13.44 -4.13
C THR A 210 -3.34 -13.51 -2.65
N GLY A 211 -4.01 -14.58 -2.20
CA GLY A 211 -4.45 -14.72 -0.82
C GLY A 211 -5.53 -13.73 -0.39
N VAL A 212 -6.22 -13.10 -1.34
CA VAL A 212 -7.22 -12.04 -1.04
C VAL A 212 -8.57 -12.67 -0.76
N LEU A 213 -9.23 -12.19 0.29
CA LEU A 213 -10.61 -12.48 0.66
C LEU A 213 -11.39 -11.17 0.73
N VAL A 214 -12.50 -11.07 0.01
CA VAL A 214 -13.43 -9.94 0.05
C VAL A 214 -14.77 -10.43 0.57
N VAL A 215 -15.31 -9.71 1.54
CA VAL A 215 -16.57 -10.04 2.21
C VAL A 215 -17.51 -8.88 2.13
N GLU A 216 -18.71 -9.14 1.62
CA GLU A 216 -19.84 -8.23 1.76
C GLU A 216 -20.42 -8.35 3.17
N LEU A 217 -20.42 -7.26 3.92
CA LEU A 217 -21.08 -7.14 5.22
C LEU A 217 -22.34 -6.31 5.03
N LEU A 218 -23.51 -6.92 5.22
CA LEU A 218 -24.80 -6.25 5.17
C LEU A 218 -25.02 -5.54 6.52
N LEU A 219 -25.36 -4.26 6.49
CA LEU A 219 -25.54 -3.44 7.70
C LEU A 219 -26.95 -3.59 8.32
N ASP A 220 -27.84 -4.33 7.65
CA ASP A 220 -29.26 -4.48 8.00
C ASP A 220 -29.99 -3.13 8.25
N ALA A 221 -29.42 -2.05 7.69
CA ALA A 221 -29.91 -0.69 7.77
C ALA A 221 -29.59 0.02 6.44
N ARG A 222 -30.48 0.90 6.01
CA ARG A 222 -30.28 1.71 4.81
C ARG A 222 -29.94 3.15 5.22
N LEU A 223 -28.65 3.46 5.22
CA LEU A 223 -28.10 4.72 5.70
C LEU A 223 -28.35 5.87 4.73
N ARG A 224 -28.66 7.04 5.26
CA ARG A 224 -28.74 8.31 4.51
C ARG A 224 -27.40 9.02 4.51
N ALA A 225 -27.22 9.98 3.62
CA ALA A 225 -26.01 10.78 3.63
C ALA A 225 -25.87 11.54 4.96
N GLY A 226 -24.74 11.38 5.62
CA GLY A 226 -24.44 11.95 6.94
C GLY A 226 -24.62 10.98 8.12
N ASP A 227 -25.41 9.91 7.94
CA ASP A 227 -25.64 8.94 9.01
C ASP A 227 -24.35 8.25 9.42
N THR A 228 -24.19 8.03 10.72
CA THR A 228 -23.07 7.25 11.27
C THR A 228 -23.53 5.85 11.62
N PHE A 229 -22.66 4.87 11.41
CA PHE A 229 -22.94 3.48 11.73
C PHE A 229 -21.70 2.80 12.32
N LEU A 230 -21.91 1.87 13.24
CA LEU A 230 -20.86 1.15 13.94
C LEU A 230 -21.12 -0.34 13.81
N PHE A 231 -20.10 -1.09 13.39
CA PHE A 231 -20.18 -2.55 13.20
C PHE A 231 -18.84 -3.23 13.47
N ARG A 232 -18.90 -4.55 13.72
CA ARG A 232 -17.72 -5.39 13.98
C ARG A 232 -17.79 -6.71 13.23
N TYR A 233 -16.64 -7.16 12.77
CA TYR A 233 -16.46 -8.47 12.15
C TYR A 233 -15.08 -9.04 12.48
N CYS A 234 -14.92 -10.35 12.33
CA CYS A 234 -13.66 -11.05 12.48
C CYS A 234 -13.39 -11.94 11.26
N VAL A 235 -12.13 -12.04 10.87
CA VAL A 235 -11.64 -13.04 9.92
C VAL A 235 -10.63 -13.93 10.64
N GLU A 236 -10.94 -15.22 10.70
CA GLU A 236 -10.01 -16.27 11.13
C GLU A 236 -9.29 -16.79 9.89
N ASP A 237 -7.96 -16.66 9.88
CA ASP A 237 -7.10 -17.18 8.81
C ASP A 237 -6.35 -18.38 9.35
N GLY A 238 -5.32 -18.17 10.19
CA GLY A 238 -4.54 -19.24 10.81
C GLY A 238 -3.87 -20.21 9.84
N THR A 239 -3.99 -20.01 8.53
CA THR A 239 -3.55 -20.98 7.52
C THR A 239 -2.16 -20.70 7.00
N ALA A 240 -1.70 -19.45 7.12
CA ALA A 240 -0.38 -19.02 6.68
C ALA A 240 0.75 -19.49 7.63
N GLY A 241 1.99 -19.19 7.21
CA GLY A 241 3.19 -19.44 8.01
C GLY A 241 3.45 -18.39 9.09
N VAL A 242 4.72 -18.33 9.53
CA VAL A 242 5.19 -17.40 10.56
C VAL A 242 5.03 -15.95 10.10
N SER A 243 4.24 -15.18 10.85
CA SER A 243 4.04 -13.76 10.69
C SER A 243 5.08 -12.96 11.47
N ARG A 244 5.62 -11.91 10.85
CA ARG A 244 6.63 -11.00 11.42
C ARG A 244 6.17 -9.55 11.45
N GLU A 245 5.07 -9.24 10.80
CA GLU A 245 4.50 -7.90 10.79
C GLU A 245 3.02 -7.94 10.42
N TYR A 246 2.30 -6.93 10.88
CA TYR A 246 0.97 -6.62 10.38
C TYR A 246 0.96 -5.22 9.77
N VAL A 247 0.40 -5.11 8.57
CA VAL A 247 0.36 -3.88 7.79
C VAL A 247 -1.08 -3.57 7.39
N ARG A 248 -1.51 -2.33 7.65
CA ARG A 248 -2.78 -1.79 7.17
C ARG A 248 -2.54 -0.68 6.16
N GLY A 249 -3.13 -0.84 4.98
CA GLY A 249 -3.15 0.17 3.93
C GLY A 249 -4.33 1.14 4.05
N PHE A 250 -4.07 2.39 3.68
CA PHE A 250 -5.04 3.47 3.66
C PHE A 250 -4.95 4.22 2.31
N GLY A 251 -6.01 4.11 1.52
CA GLY A 251 -6.10 4.80 0.22
C GLY A 251 -6.28 6.32 0.36
N SER A 252 -7.05 6.76 1.36
CA SER A 252 -7.35 8.17 1.61
C SER A 252 -7.04 8.57 3.06
N PRO A 253 -6.56 9.81 3.31
CA PRO A 253 -6.37 10.31 4.67
C PRO A 253 -7.72 10.56 5.36
N GLY A 254 -7.79 10.33 6.66
CA GLY A 254 -9.00 10.60 7.45
C GLY A 254 -9.31 9.53 8.48
N GLY A 255 -10.07 9.92 9.51
CA GLY A 255 -10.43 9.06 10.62
C GLY A 255 -9.29 8.74 11.58
N GLN A 256 -9.66 8.20 12.74
CA GLN A 256 -8.75 7.66 13.72
C GLN A 256 -8.51 6.17 13.45
N TYR A 257 -7.29 5.70 13.65
CA TYR A 257 -6.96 4.29 13.58
C TYR A 257 -6.24 3.81 14.83
N ALA A 258 -6.64 2.67 15.35
CA ALA A 258 -5.96 1.97 16.42
C ALA A 258 -5.65 0.55 15.96
N LEU A 259 -4.40 0.11 16.18
CA LEU A 259 -3.97 -1.25 15.91
C LEU A 259 -3.44 -1.84 17.21
N GLN A 260 -4.01 -2.96 17.62
CA GLN A 260 -3.51 -3.80 18.70
C GLN A 260 -3.08 -5.15 18.15
N VAL A 261 -1.89 -5.61 18.51
CA VAL A 261 -1.41 -6.96 18.23
C VAL A 261 -1.22 -7.67 19.55
N ARG A 262 -1.87 -8.83 19.70
CA ARG A 262 -1.74 -9.73 20.85
C ARG A 262 -1.02 -11.00 20.41
N PHE A 263 -0.08 -11.44 21.24
CA PHE A 263 0.71 -12.65 21.04
C PHE A 263 0.23 -13.76 21.97
N ASP A 264 0.34 -15.00 21.49
CA ASP A 264 0.20 -16.18 22.32
C ASP A 264 1.28 -16.21 23.41
N GLU A 265 0.93 -16.65 24.61
CA GLU A 265 1.85 -16.72 25.76
C GLU A 265 3.08 -17.61 25.50
N ASN A 266 2.95 -18.59 24.61
CA ASN A 266 4.03 -19.50 24.23
C ASN A 266 4.86 -19.01 23.04
N ALA A 267 4.49 -17.86 22.45
CA ALA A 267 5.15 -17.29 21.28
C ALA A 267 5.25 -15.77 21.43
N LEU A 268 6.09 -15.32 22.37
CA LEU A 268 6.35 -13.90 22.58
C LEU A 268 7.50 -13.39 21.70
N PRO A 269 7.36 -12.19 21.09
CA PRO A 269 8.43 -11.58 20.32
C PRO A 269 9.50 -10.98 21.25
N LEU A 270 10.73 -10.90 20.77
CA LEU A 270 11.83 -10.24 21.48
C LEU A 270 11.72 -8.72 21.40
N ARG A 271 11.30 -8.21 20.24
CA ARG A 271 11.15 -6.77 20.00
C ARG A 271 9.96 -6.51 19.10
N CYS A 272 9.22 -5.44 19.40
CA CYS A 272 8.15 -4.92 18.55
C CYS A 272 8.48 -3.48 18.17
N HIS A 273 8.12 -3.08 16.96
CA HIS A 273 8.28 -1.71 16.51
C HIS A 273 7.14 -1.27 15.60
N ARG A 274 6.65 -0.04 15.79
CA ARG A 274 5.76 0.58 14.81
C ARG A 274 6.54 1.02 13.59
N PHE A 275 5.87 1.10 12.45
CA PHE A 275 6.40 1.78 11.27
C PHE A 275 5.25 2.39 10.45
N ALA A 276 5.60 3.39 9.65
CA ALA A 276 4.72 3.98 8.65
C ALA A 276 5.46 4.13 7.33
N GLN A 277 4.76 3.90 6.22
CA GLN A 277 5.30 4.05 4.88
C GLN A 277 4.26 4.74 4.00
N HIS A 278 4.57 5.97 3.58
CA HIS A 278 3.64 6.86 2.88
C HIS A 278 3.46 6.50 1.38
N SER A 279 4.39 5.74 0.81
CA SER A 279 4.34 5.25 -0.57
C SER A 279 5.22 3.99 -0.71
N PRO A 280 5.02 3.14 -1.72
CA PRO A 280 5.81 1.91 -1.89
C PRO A 280 7.31 2.18 -2.07
N ALA A 281 7.65 3.35 -2.62
CA ALA A 281 9.03 3.78 -2.84
C ALA A 281 9.63 4.54 -1.65
N ALA A 282 8.81 4.97 -0.69
CA ALA A 282 9.29 5.67 0.49
C ALA A 282 9.94 4.69 1.47
N PRO A 283 11.02 5.07 2.16
CA PRO A 283 11.58 4.26 3.23
C PRO A 283 10.54 4.10 4.35
N ARG A 284 10.61 2.97 5.08
CA ARG A 284 9.86 2.82 6.33
C ARG A 284 10.36 3.87 7.32
N SER A 285 9.44 4.68 7.80
CA SER A 285 9.69 5.78 8.72
C SER A 285 9.01 5.52 10.07
N GLY A 286 9.42 6.25 11.10
CA GLY A 286 8.75 6.17 12.41
C GLY A 286 8.98 4.85 13.16
N ARG A 287 10.14 4.20 12.96
CA ARG A 287 10.55 3.01 13.69
C ARG A 287 10.77 3.34 15.16
N GLN A 288 9.74 3.12 15.97
CA GLN A 288 9.77 3.30 17.41
C GLN A 288 9.47 1.95 18.06
N GLU A 289 10.27 1.57 19.05
CA GLU A 289 10.06 0.35 19.82
C GLU A 289 8.77 0.44 20.63
N LEU A 290 8.02 -0.66 20.66
CA LEU A 290 6.78 -0.80 21.40
C LEU A 290 7.01 -1.81 22.53
N ALA A 291 6.75 -1.39 23.76
CA ALA A 291 6.87 -2.27 24.91
C ALA A 291 5.71 -3.26 24.95
N LEU A 292 6.03 -4.55 25.05
CA LEU A 292 5.05 -5.61 25.25
C LEU A 292 4.42 -5.47 26.64
N THR A 293 3.09 -5.45 26.70
CA THR A 293 2.37 -5.44 27.97
C THR A 293 2.54 -6.79 28.68
N GLY A 294 2.86 -6.76 29.99
CA GLY A 294 3.24 -7.95 30.76
C GLY A 294 2.20 -9.08 30.72
N HIS A 295 1.04 -8.89 31.36
CA HIS A 295 0.00 -9.94 31.47
C HIS A 295 -0.88 -10.12 30.23
N HIS A 296 -0.88 -9.14 29.32
CA HIS A 296 -1.78 -9.14 28.16
C HIS A 296 -1.06 -9.44 26.85
N HIS A 297 0.27 -9.58 26.89
CA HIS A 297 1.13 -9.94 25.77
C HIS A 297 0.78 -9.16 24.49
N SER A 298 0.54 -7.87 24.63
CA SER A 298 0.05 -7.02 23.55
C SER A 298 0.86 -5.75 23.38
N VAL A 299 0.93 -5.29 22.14
CA VAL A 299 1.45 -3.98 21.73
C VAL A 299 0.39 -3.26 20.93
N HIS A 300 0.45 -1.93 20.90
CA HIS A 300 -0.49 -1.15 20.12
C HIS A 300 0.13 0.13 19.57
N LEU A 301 -0.53 0.69 18.55
CA LEU A 301 -0.31 2.06 18.09
C LEU A 301 -1.65 2.73 17.82
N VAL A 302 -1.66 4.05 17.87
CA VAL A 302 -2.81 4.87 17.52
C VAL A 302 -2.36 5.99 16.59
N GLU A 303 -3.05 6.11 15.45
CA GLU A 303 -2.94 7.24 14.55
C GLU A 303 -4.20 8.10 14.72
N GLN A 304 -4.05 9.28 15.34
CA GLN A 304 -5.17 10.22 15.57
C GLN A 304 -5.82 10.68 14.26
N ARG A 305 -5.01 10.78 13.21
CA ARG A 305 -5.47 11.07 11.86
C ARG A 305 -4.63 10.30 10.86
N VAL A 306 -5.26 9.34 10.21
CA VAL A 306 -4.60 8.50 9.22
C VAL A 306 -4.17 9.31 8.00
N ARG A 307 -2.98 8.98 7.46
CA ARG A 307 -2.46 9.48 6.19
C ARG A 307 -2.54 8.39 5.12
N SER A 308 -2.53 8.79 3.86
CA SER A 308 -2.37 7.82 2.76
C SER A 308 -1.04 7.08 2.88
N GLY A 309 -1.04 5.79 2.58
CA GLY A 309 0.10 4.90 2.76
C GLY A 309 -0.26 3.68 3.59
N VAL A 310 0.71 3.15 4.33
CA VAL A 310 0.50 2.07 5.31
C VAL A 310 1.01 2.46 6.69
N VAL A 311 0.39 1.88 7.70
CA VAL A 311 0.93 1.82 9.05
C VAL A 311 0.95 0.35 9.50
N GLY A 312 1.91 0.00 10.35
CA GLY A 312 2.04 -1.37 10.81
C GLY A 312 2.86 -1.50 12.08
N ILE A 313 2.85 -2.72 12.60
CA ILE A 313 3.71 -3.18 13.68
C ILE A 313 4.50 -4.36 13.16
N GLY A 314 5.83 -4.27 13.23
CA GLY A 314 6.73 -5.38 12.97
C GLY A 314 7.27 -5.92 14.28
N TRP A 315 7.59 -7.21 14.31
CA TRP A 315 8.17 -7.86 15.46
C TRP A 315 9.27 -8.83 15.05
N ASP A 316 10.23 -9.01 15.96
CA ASP A 316 11.29 -10.00 15.82
C ASP A 316 11.07 -11.17 16.78
N TRP A 317 11.33 -12.37 16.27
CA TRP A 317 11.23 -13.60 17.02
C TRP A 317 12.59 -14.06 17.57
N GLU A 318 13.69 -13.53 17.03
CA GLU A 318 15.08 -13.93 17.30
C GLU A 318 16.03 -12.73 17.50
#